data_AF-A0A940MDX9-F1
#
_entry.id   AF-A0A940MDX9-F1
#
_cell.length_a   1.000
_cell.length_b   1.000
_cell.length_c   1.000
_cell.angle_alpha   90.00
_cell.angle_beta   90.00
_cell.angle_gamma   90.00
#
_symmetry.space_group_name_H-M   'P 1'
#
loop_
_entity.id
_entity.type
_entity.pdbx_description
1 polymer ?
#
loop_
_entity_poly.entity_id
_entity_poly.type
_entity_poly.pdbx_seq_one_letter_code
_entity_poly.pdbx_strand_id
1 'polypeptide(L)'
;MRADVIPPPLLRGLLRTDAQGVLVPQAAWHWECGAGARRWSFYVRPDLYAPGSGQRVTAHCFEEQWRLVSALPRAGGLPPGLCRSVDSWKLVVVLARPDEQFPRALAASRLTLASRSTRDELAALLDTDRQQP
;
A
#
# COMPACT_ATOMS: atom_id res chain seq x y z
N MET A 1 -17.41 -21.67 17.76
CA MET A 1 -16.95 -21.61 16.37
C MET A 1 -16.69 -20.16 16.03
N ARG A 2 -15.42 -19.75 15.90
CA ARG A 2 -15.08 -18.43 15.36
C ARG A 2 -15.21 -18.56 13.84
N ALA A 3 -16.04 -17.73 13.24
CA ALA A 3 -16.13 -17.65 11.78
C ALA A 3 -14.75 -17.25 11.26
N ASP A 4 -14.14 -18.11 10.44
CA ASP A 4 -13.01 -17.73 9.61
C ASP A 4 -13.51 -16.67 8.62
N VAL A 5 -13.41 -15.41 9.00
CA VAL A 5 -13.63 -14.28 8.11
C VAL A 5 -12.45 -14.30 7.14
N ILE A 6 -12.63 -14.93 5.99
CA ILE A 6 -11.72 -14.79 4.85
C ILE A 6 -11.99 -13.39 4.29
N PRO A 7 -11.08 -12.40 4.44
CA PRO A 7 -11.33 -11.08 3.90
C PRO A 7 -11.39 -11.16 2.36
N PRO A 8 -12.29 -10.39 1.71
CA PRO A 8 -12.40 -10.32 0.26
C PRO A 8 -11.04 -9.98 -0.36
N PRO A 9 -10.78 -10.39 -1.62
CA PRO A 9 -9.43 -10.43 -2.17
C PRO A 9 -8.75 -9.08 -2.04
N LEU A 10 -7.74 -9.10 -1.16
CA LEU A 10 -6.78 -8.06 -0.92
C LEU A 10 -6.22 -7.55 -2.25
N LEU A 11 -6.35 -6.26 -2.50
CA LEU A 11 -5.76 -5.66 -3.68
C LEU A 11 -4.24 -5.82 -3.54
N ARG A 12 -3.73 -6.54 -4.52
CA ARG A 12 -2.35 -6.89 -4.77
C ARG A 12 -1.50 -5.60 -4.83
N GLY A 13 -0.31 -5.60 -4.20
CA GLY A 13 0.55 -4.43 -3.99
C GLY A 13 0.96 -3.65 -5.25
N LEU A 14 1.73 -2.58 -5.09
CA LEU A 14 2.18 -1.75 -6.21
C LEU A 14 3.04 -2.54 -7.20
N LEU A 15 3.93 -3.38 -6.68
CA LEU A 15 4.82 -4.26 -7.42
C LEU A 15 4.73 -5.67 -6.86
N ARG A 16 5.20 -6.65 -7.62
CA ARG A 16 5.46 -8.01 -7.14
C ARG A 16 6.79 -8.51 -7.70
N THR A 17 7.25 -9.63 -7.18
CA THR A 17 8.32 -10.42 -7.80
C THR A 17 7.72 -11.59 -8.57
N ASP A 18 8.29 -11.93 -9.72
CA ASP A 18 8.01 -13.21 -10.40
C ASP A 18 8.74 -14.40 -9.73
N ALA A 19 8.66 -15.58 -10.33
CA ALA A 19 9.28 -16.80 -9.80
C ALA A 19 10.82 -16.72 -9.73
N GLN A 20 11.43 -15.80 -10.47
CA GLN A 20 12.87 -15.57 -10.56
C GLN A 20 13.31 -14.43 -9.63
N GLY A 21 12.39 -13.83 -8.87
CA GLY A 21 12.67 -12.68 -8.00
C GLY A 21 12.81 -11.36 -8.75
N VAL A 22 12.45 -11.31 -10.04
CA VAL A 22 12.49 -10.08 -10.84
C VAL A 22 11.26 -9.24 -10.51
N LEU A 23 11.49 -7.93 -10.35
CA LEU A 23 10.40 -6.98 -10.15
C LEU A 23 9.54 -6.89 -11.40
N VAL A 24 8.25 -7.13 -11.24
CA VAL A 24 7.26 -6.99 -12.30
C VAL A 24 6.10 -6.10 -11.87
N PRO A 25 5.49 -5.37 -12.82
CA PRO A 25 4.29 -4.60 -12.59
C PRO A 25 3.16 -5.36 -11.89
N GLN A 26 2.39 -4.63 -11.09
CA GLN A 26 1.16 -5.13 -10.47
C GLN A 26 0.07 -4.07 -10.50
N ALA A 27 -0.05 -3.23 -9.46
CA ALA A 27 -0.92 -2.07 -9.52
C ALA A 27 -0.24 -0.86 -10.18
N ALA A 28 1.08 -0.73 -9.99
CA ALA A 28 1.90 0.19 -10.75
C ALA A 28 2.38 -0.48 -12.04
N TRP A 29 2.19 0.16 -13.18
CA TRP A 29 2.71 -0.31 -14.48
C TRP A 29 4.11 0.21 -14.78
N HIS A 30 4.47 1.31 -14.14
CA HIS A 30 5.75 1.98 -14.30
C HIS A 30 6.19 2.58 -12.97
N TRP A 31 7.50 2.66 -12.75
CA TRP A 31 8.07 3.35 -11.61
C TRP A 31 9.41 4.00 -11.96
N GLU A 32 9.71 5.09 -11.27
CA GLU A 32 10.90 5.90 -11.51
C GLU A 32 11.62 6.19 -10.20
N CYS A 33 12.94 6.12 -10.27
CA CYS A 33 13.84 6.54 -9.21
C CYS A 33 14.33 7.96 -9.50
N GLY A 34 14.03 8.90 -8.62
CA GLY A 34 14.62 10.23 -8.64
C GLY A 34 16.08 10.23 -8.15
N ALA A 35 16.77 11.36 -8.33
CA ALA A 35 18.18 11.49 -7.97
C ALA A 35 18.46 11.04 -6.52
N GLY A 36 19.47 10.17 -6.38
CA GLY A 36 19.94 9.68 -5.08
C GLY A 36 19.07 8.61 -4.42
N ALA A 37 18.19 7.91 -5.16
CA ALA A 37 17.38 6.80 -4.63
C ALA A 37 16.50 7.12 -3.41
N ARG A 38 16.15 8.39 -3.24
CA ARG A 38 15.31 8.88 -2.13
C ARG A 38 13.88 9.16 -2.53
N ARG A 39 13.60 9.33 -3.82
CA ARG A 39 12.26 9.65 -4.31
C ARG A 39 11.85 8.61 -5.32
N TRP A 40 10.77 7.90 -5.05
CA TRP A 40 10.22 6.90 -5.95
C TRP A 40 8.85 7.35 -6.43
N SER A 41 8.64 7.37 -7.75
CA SER A 41 7.33 7.63 -8.34
C SER A 41 6.76 6.33 -8.87
N PHE A 42 5.52 6.00 -8.53
CA PHE A 42 4.79 4.83 -9.02
C PHE A 42 3.56 5.29 -9.78
N TYR A 43 3.41 4.78 -11.00
CA TYR A 43 2.29 5.11 -11.89
C TYR A 43 1.27 3.99 -11.84
N VAL A 44 0.16 4.23 -11.17
CA VAL A 44 -0.97 3.30 -11.00
C VAL A 44 -1.73 3.17 -12.31
N ARG A 45 -2.12 1.95 -12.64
CA ARG A 45 -2.86 1.70 -13.88
C ARG A 45 -4.30 2.24 -13.80
N PRO A 46 -4.81 2.89 -14.87
CA PRO A 46 -6.14 3.48 -14.88
C PRO A 46 -7.29 2.47 -14.98
N ASP A 47 -6.98 1.23 -15.36
CA ASP A 47 -7.93 0.14 -15.60
C ASP A 47 -8.09 -0.81 -14.40
N LEU A 48 -7.58 -0.44 -13.23
CA LEU A 48 -7.69 -1.26 -12.02
C LEU A 48 -8.97 -0.98 -11.26
N TYR A 49 -9.64 -2.08 -10.89
CA TYR A 49 -10.86 -2.07 -10.10
C TYR A 49 -10.72 -3.02 -8.91
N ALA A 50 -11.20 -2.58 -7.77
CA ALA A 50 -11.25 -3.37 -6.56
C ALA A 50 -12.24 -4.53 -6.77
N PRO A 51 -11.81 -5.79 -6.57
CA PRO A 51 -12.71 -6.90 -6.74
C PRO A 51 -13.85 -6.83 -5.72
N GLY A 52 -15.06 -7.22 -6.12
CA GLY A 52 -16.26 -7.19 -5.28
C GLY A 52 -16.96 -5.83 -5.23
N SER A 53 -16.25 -4.71 -5.07
CA SER A 53 -16.89 -3.39 -5.03
C SER A 53 -17.03 -2.71 -6.39
N GLY A 54 -16.23 -3.11 -7.39
CA GLY A 54 -16.17 -2.42 -8.69
C GLY A 54 -15.64 -0.99 -8.59
N GLN A 55 -15.11 -0.59 -7.43
CA GLN A 55 -14.54 0.74 -7.24
C GLN A 55 -13.18 0.82 -7.94
N ARG A 56 -12.96 1.90 -8.69
CA ARG A 56 -11.67 2.16 -9.32
C ARG A 56 -10.56 2.34 -8.27
N VAL A 57 -9.43 1.70 -8.51
CA VAL A 57 -8.24 1.78 -7.66
C VAL A 57 -7.38 2.93 -8.13
N THR A 58 -7.03 3.83 -7.21
CA THR A 58 -6.23 5.03 -7.50
C THR A 58 -5.05 5.12 -6.54
N ALA A 59 -4.10 6.01 -6.83
CA ALA A 59 -2.99 6.33 -5.93
C ALA A 59 -3.47 6.77 -4.54
N HIS A 60 -4.60 7.47 -4.43
CA HIS A 60 -5.19 7.85 -3.14
C HIS A 60 -5.51 6.64 -2.26
N CYS A 61 -5.95 5.52 -2.85
CA CYS A 61 -6.23 4.29 -2.10
C CYS A 61 -4.97 3.75 -1.42
N PHE A 62 -3.82 3.79 -2.12
CA PHE A 62 -2.55 3.34 -1.56
C PHE A 62 -2.01 4.28 -0.48
N GLU A 63 -2.13 5.60 -0.69
CA GLU A 63 -1.74 6.58 0.33
C GLU A 63 -2.55 6.39 1.63
N GLU A 64 -3.88 6.28 1.50
CA GLU A 64 -4.77 6.07 2.63
C GLU A 64 -4.43 4.78 3.39
N GLN A 65 -4.23 3.67 2.67
CA GLN A 65 -3.87 2.41 3.28
C GLN A 65 -2.53 2.52 4.02
N TRP A 66 -1.50 3.13 3.41
CA TRP A 66 -0.21 3.28 4.07
C TRP A 66 -0.31 4.15 5.31
N ARG A 67 -1.12 5.21 5.29
CA ARG A 67 -1.39 6.04 6.46
C ARG A 67 -2.01 5.23 7.60
N LEU A 68 -3.00 4.38 7.30
CA LEU A 68 -3.64 3.51 8.29
C LEU A 68 -2.64 2.50 8.87
N VAL A 69 -1.81 1.89 8.02
CA VAL A 69 -0.79 0.94 8.49
C VAL A 69 0.25 1.64 9.35
N SER A 70 0.75 2.82 8.96
CA SER A 70 1.70 3.61 9.75
C SER A 70 1.15 4.05 11.13
N ALA A 71 -0.17 4.05 11.31
CA ALA A 71 -0.80 4.35 12.60
C ALA A 71 -0.87 3.14 13.55
N LEU A 72 -0.64 1.91 13.06
CA LEU A 72 -0.68 0.71 13.89
C LEU A 72 0.60 0.61 14.75
N PRO A 73 0.48 0.42 16.08
CA PRO A 73 1.65 0.33 16.98
C PRO A 73 2.64 -0.79 16.65
N ARG A 74 2.16 -1.85 15.98
CA ARG A 74 2.95 -3.04 15.57
C ARG A 74 3.33 -3.05 14.09
N ALA A 75 2.93 -2.05 13.31
CA ALA A 75 3.37 -1.94 11.92
C ALA A 75 4.81 -1.44 11.89
N GLY A 76 5.74 -2.39 11.96
CA GLY A 76 7.18 -2.14 12.00
C GLY A 76 7.71 -1.34 10.81
N GLY A 77 7.65 0.00 10.89
CA GLY A 77 8.68 0.85 10.31
C GLY A 77 8.31 1.74 9.13
N LEU A 78 7.04 1.97 8.81
CA LEU A 78 6.70 2.99 7.80
C LEU A 78 6.45 4.35 8.47
N PRO A 79 7.34 5.35 8.29
CA PRO A 79 7.14 6.65 8.90
C PRO A 79 5.87 7.32 8.32
N PRO A 80 5.10 8.04 9.14
CA PRO A 80 3.98 8.81 8.65
C PRO A 80 4.44 9.81 7.57
N GLY A 81 3.65 9.95 6.51
CA GLY A 81 3.97 10.85 5.40
C GLY A 81 5.04 10.33 4.42
N LEU A 82 5.48 9.07 4.55
CA LEU A 82 6.40 8.44 3.59
C LEU A 82 5.84 8.46 2.16
N CYS A 83 4.52 8.36 2.02
CA CYS A 83 3.83 8.28 0.75
C CYS A 83 2.82 9.42 0.58
N ARG A 84 2.73 9.95 -0.64
CA ARG A 84 1.75 10.95 -1.05
C ARG A 84 1.28 10.71 -2.47
N SER A 85 -0.03 10.73 -2.70
CA SER A 85 -0.63 10.82 -4.02
C SER A 85 -0.45 12.24 -4.59
N VAL A 86 0.08 12.33 -5.81
CA VAL A 86 0.18 13.60 -6.55
C VAL A 86 -1.12 13.86 -7.30
N ASP A 87 -1.69 12.80 -7.88
CA ASP A 87 -2.98 12.76 -8.54
C ASP A 87 -3.56 11.33 -8.41
N SER A 88 -4.63 11.02 -9.13
CA SER A 88 -5.28 9.69 -9.07
C SER A 88 -4.40 8.53 -9.55
N TRP A 89 -3.36 8.80 -10.32
CA TRP A 89 -2.54 7.79 -11.00
C TRP A 89 -1.07 7.85 -10.62
N LYS A 90 -0.63 8.88 -9.92
CA LYS A 90 0.76 9.02 -9.50
C LYS A 90 0.89 9.03 -7.99
N LEU A 91 1.65 8.05 -7.50
CA LEU A 91 2.02 7.92 -6.10
C LEU A 91 3.51 8.24 -5.94
N VAL A 92 3.86 9.09 -4.99
CA VAL A 92 5.26 9.45 -4.69
C VAL A 92 5.61 8.99 -3.29
N VAL A 93 6.74 8.30 -3.18
CA VAL A 93 7.34 7.89 -1.92
C VAL A 93 8.66 8.62 -1.72
N VAL A 94 8.85 9.22 -0.55
CA VAL A 94 10.09 9.93 -0.19
C VAL A 94 10.73 9.24 1.01
N LEU A 95 11.92 8.69 0.80
CA LEU A 95 12.68 7.96 1.80
C LEU A 95 13.60 8.90 2.59
N ALA A 96 13.70 8.68 3.90
CA ALA A 96 14.61 9.43 4.75
C ALA A 96 16.08 9.26 4.31
N ARG A 97 16.44 8.04 3.91
CA ARG A 97 17.77 7.66 3.39
C ARG A 97 17.63 7.06 1.97
N PRO A 98 18.65 7.20 1.10
CA PRO A 98 18.72 6.49 -0.17
C PRO A 98 18.50 4.98 0.00
N ASP A 99 17.66 4.39 -0.84
CA ASP A 99 17.47 2.94 -0.90
C ASP A 99 17.06 2.49 -2.31
N GLU A 100 18.00 1.85 -3.01
CA GLU A 100 17.79 1.27 -4.34
C GLU A 100 16.99 -0.04 -4.31
N GLN A 101 16.98 -0.73 -3.18
CA GLN A 101 16.27 -1.98 -2.98
C GLN A 101 14.81 -1.75 -2.55
N PHE A 102 14.42 -0.49 -2.32
CA PHE A 102 13.08 -0.14 -1.87
C PHE A 102 11.95 -0.76 -2.72
N PRO A 103 12.00 -0.76 -4.07
CA PRO A 103 10.96 -1.42 -4.88
C PRO A 103 10.87 -2.94 -4.63
N ARG A 104 12.00 -3.60 -4.33
CA ARG A 104 12.02 -5.04 -3.96
C ARG A 104 11.44 -5.27 -2.58
N ALA A 105 11.79 -4.42 -1.61
CA ALA A 105 11.19 -4.48 -0.28
C ALA A 105 9.67 -4.26 -0.35
N LEU A 106 9.22 -3.34 -1.20
CA LEU A 106 7.81 -3.07 -1.46
C LEU A 106 7.10 -4.29 -2.09
N ALA A 107 7.73 -4.95 -3.06
CA ALA A 107 7.18 -6.14 -3.70
C ALA A 107 7.09 -7.36 -2.76
N ALA A 108 8.03 -7.48 -1.81
CA ALA A 108 8.00 -8.50 -0.77
C ALA A 108 7.01 -8.15 0.37
N SER A 109 6.70 -6.86 0.54
CA SER A 109 5.83 -6.38 1.58
C SER A 109 4.37 -6.75 1.29
N ARG A 110 3.73 -7.46 2.22
CA ARG A 110 2.32 -7.86 2.14
C ARG A 110 1.33 -6.72 2.40
N LEU A 111 1.73 -5.47 2.17
CA LEU A 111 0.86 -4.32 2.31
C LEU A 111 -0.21 -4.39 1.24
N THR A 112 -1.32 -4.97 1.67
CA THR A 112 -2.41 -5.43 0.83
C THR A 112 -3.59 -4.51 1.05
N LEU A 113 -4.09 -3.92 -0.04
CA LEU A 113 -5.20 -2.97 0.01
C LEU A 113 -6.43 -3.67 0.60
N ALA A 114 -6.80 -3.23 1.79
CA ALA A 114 -8.01 -3.60 2.48
C ALA A 114 -9.23 -3.05 1.72
N SER A 115 -10.26 -3.87 1.52
CA SER A 115 -11.57 -3.41 1.00
C SER A 115 -12.15 -2.31 1.90
N ARG A 116 -13.13 -1.53 1.44
CA ARG A 116 -13.75 -0.45 2.26
C ARG A 116 -14.28 -0.97 3.61
N SER A 117 -14.90 -2.16 3.61
CA SER A 117 -15.34 -2.84 4.84
C SER A 117 -14.17 -3.22 5.75
N THR A 118 -13.07 -3.73 5.18
CA THR A 118 -11.84 -4.05 5.93
C THR A 118 -11.13 -2.79 6.44
N ARG A 119 -11.28 -1.64 5.76
CA ARG A 119 -10.77 -0.33 6.21
C ARG A 119 -11.55 0.22 7.38
N ASP A 120 -12.88 0.13 7.33
CA ASP A 120 -13.75 0.56 8.44
C ASP A 120 -13.51 -0.31 9.68
N GLU A 121 -13.29 -1.62 9.51
CA GLU A 121 -12.89 -2.53 10.60
C GLU A 121 -11.49 -2.23 11.16
N LEU A 122 -10.51 -1.94 10.30
CA LEU A 122 -9.15 -1.58 10.73
C LEU A 122 -9.14 -0.23 11.48
N ALA A 123 -9.93 0.74 11.01
CA ALA A 123 -10.13 2.02 11.67
C ALA A 123 -10.82 1.85 13.04
N ALA A 124 -11.86 1.02 13.11
CA ALA A 124 -12.52 0.70 14.37
C ALA A 124 -11.59 0.01 15.39
N LEU A 125 -10.72 -0.91 14.92
CA LEU A 125 -9.71 -1.54 15.77
C LEU A 125 -8.66 -0.55 16.29
N LEU A 126 -8.22 0.39 15.44
CA LEU A 126 -7.29 1.47 15.82
C LEU A 126 -7.90 2.44 16.84
N ASP A 127 -9.19 2.74 16.74
CA ASP A 127 -9.90 3.58 17.70
C ASP A 127 -10.16 2.85 19.03
N THR A 128 -10.35 1.52 18.98
CA THR A 128 -10.49 0.71 20.20
C THR A 128 -9.19 0.65 21.02
N ASP A 129 -8.04 0.60 20.36
CA ASP A 129 -6.71 0.60 21.02
C ASP A 129 -6.38 1.96 21.68
N ARG A 130 -7.03 3.05 21.24
CA ARG A 130 -6.95 4.37 21.89
C ARG A 130 -7.85 4.53 23.12
N GLN A 131 -8.80 3.62 23.34
CA GLN A 131 -9.77 3.69 24.44
C GLN A 131 -9.47 2.75 25.62
N GLN A 132 -8.34 2.05 25.62
CA GLN A 132 -7.90 1.32 26.81
C GLN A 132 -6.95 2.21 27.65
N PRO A 133 -7.32 2.53 28.91
CA PRO A 133 -6.54 3.39 29.81
C PRO A 133 -5.24 2.74 30.29
#